data_AF-A0A5S4ZRZ8-F1
#
_entry.id   AF-A0A5S4ZRZ8-F1
#
_cell.length_a   1.000
_cell.length_b   1.000
_cell.length_c   1.000
_cell.angle_alpha   90.00
_cell.angle_beta   90.00
_cell.angle_gamma   90.00
#
_symmetry.space_group_name_H-M   'P 1'
#
loop_
_entity.id
_entity.type
_entity.pdbx_description
1 polymer ?
#
loop_
_entity_poly.entity_id
_entity_poly.type
_entity_poly.pdbx_seq_one_letter_code
_entity_poly.pdbx_strand_id
1 'polypeptide(L)'
;MRKAVSIITLILLSTLLFTGCGAGNESEALTAPENEMSFAEFKALRVETPTEFHVLVKLSDYYNYEFRDGRENYYSFMIYETDGTLTNLAGFLSKDNPMAKQVFDTVKDGEDYPMTLKIGFIEGGYDKSDCVLITDILSIGQWSE
;
A
#
# COMPACT_ATOMS: atom_id res chain seq x y z
N MET A 1 10.12 -0.27 -77.26
CA MET A 1 9.39 0.96 -76.90
C MET A 1 9.20 0.99 -75.38
N ARG A 2 9.39 2.18 -74.80
CA ARG A 2 9.09 2.60 -73.41
C ARG A 2 10.06 2.17 -72.29
N LYS A 3 10.93 3.14 -71.99
CA LYS A 3 11.66 3.39 -70.75
C LYS A 3 10.69 3.54 -69.57
N ALA A 4 11.13 3.18 -68.36
CA ALA A 4 10.77 3.87 -67.12
C ALA A 4 11.98 3.85 -66.19
N VAL A 5 12.25 5.01 -65.62
CA VAL A 5 13.46 5.48 -64.95
C VAL A 5 13.05 5.95 -63.56
N SER A 6 13.88 5.69 -62.55
CA SER A 6 13.95 6.37 -61.24
C SER A 6 12.69 6.28 -60.35
N ILE A 7 12.77 6.25 -59.02
CA ILE A 7 13.49 7.16 -58.12
C ILE A 7 13.81 6.38 -56.83
N ILE A 8 15.09 6.27 -56.49
CA ILE A 8 15.55 5.83 -55.16
C ILE A 8 15.47 7.06 -54.26
N THR A 9 14.54 7.05 -53.31
CA THR A 9 14.45 8.09 -52.27
C THR A 9 15.33 7.64 -51.10
N LEU A 10 16.49 8.30 -50.98
CA LEU A 10 17.44 8.12 -49.89
C LEU A 10 16.97 8.98 -48.70
N ILE A 11 16.40 8.35 -47.67
CA ILE A 11 16.07 9.03 -46.41
C ILE A 11 17.30 8.93 -45.50
N LEU A 12 18.07 10.01 -45.45
CA LEU A 12 19.05 10.26 -44.41
C LEU A 12 18.28 10.63 -43.13
N LEU A 13 18.10 9.68 -42.22
CA LEU A 13 17.67 9.97 -40.86
C LEU A 13 18.92 10.17 -40.01
N SER A 14 19.17 11.43 -39.69
CA SER A 14 20.27 11.91 -38.84
C SER A 14 20.15 11.35 -37.43
N THR A 15 21.12 10.55 -37.04
CA THR A 15 21.37 10.13 -35.66
C THR A 15 21.74 11.36 -34.83
N LEU A 16 20.76 11.92 -34.10
CA LEU A 16 21.06 12.83 -33.00
C LEU A 16 21.43 11.98 -31.78
N LEU A 17 22.74 11.84 -31.57
CA LEU A 17 23.33 11.40 -30.31
C LEU A 17 23.07 12.47 -29.25
N PHE A 18 21.99 12.30 -28.49
CA PHE A 18 21.83 12.96 -27.19
C PHE A 18 22.57 12.12 -26.15
N THR A 19 23.88 12.31 -26.04
CA THR A 19 24.66 11.84 -24.88
C THR A 19 24.38 12.79 -23.73
N GLY A 20 23.17 12.72 -23.18
CA GLY A 20 22.85 13.28 -21.88
C GLY A 20 23.49 12.40 -20.81
N CYS A 21 24.64 12.82 -20.31
CA CYS A 21 25.23 12.29 -19.08
C CYS A 21 24.36 12.75 -17.90
N GLY A 22 23.18 12.18 -17.76
CA GLY A 22 22.42 12.19 -16.52
C GLY A 22 22.89 10.99 -15.73
N ALA A 23 23.57 11.23 -14.61
CA ALA A 23 23.77 10.21 -13.60
C ALA A 23 22.38 9.72 -13.18
N GLY A 24 21.95 8.61 -13.79
CA GLY A 24 20.76 7.90 -13.39
C GLY A 24 21.02 7.38 -12.00
N ASN A 25 20.51 8.09 -11.01
CA ASN A 25 20.23 7.48 -9.72
C ASN A 25 19.10 6.50 -10.02
N GLU A 26 19.47 5.25 -10.33
CA GLU A 26 18.54 4.13 -10.32
C GLU A 26 17.98 4.10 -8.90
N SER A 27 16.79 4.67 -8.69
CA SER A 27 16.12 4.53 -7.42
C SER A 27 15.77 3.05 -7.32
N GLU A 28 16.46 2.32 -6.46
CA GLU A 28 16.01 1.00 -6.03
C GLU A 28 14.55 1.16 -5.63
N ALA A 29 13.67 0.55 -6.44
CA ALA A 29 12.26 0.55 -6.14
C ALA A 29 12.10 -0.19 -4.81
N LEU A 30 11.51 0.45 -3.81
CA LEU A 30 11.19 -0.21 -2.54
C LEU A 30 10.34 -1.45 -2.84
N THR A 31 10.94 -2.65 -2.77
CA THR A 31 10.19 -3.90 -2.87
C THR A 31 9.77 -4.31 -1.48
N ALA A 32 8.47 -4.20 -1.19
CA ALA A 32 7.91 -4.74 0.04
C ALA A 32 8.09 -6.27 0.07
N PRO A 33 8.30 -6.87 1.26
CA PRO A 33 8.27 -8.32 1.39
C PRO A 33 6.91 -8.89 0.98
N GLU A 34 6.91 -10.11 0.46
CA GLU A 34 5.69 -10.80 0.02
C GLU A 34 4.85 -11.24 1.23
N ASN A 35 3.53 -11.01 1.15
CA ASN A 35 2.58 -11.47 2.16
C ASN A 35 2.21 -12.94 1.93
N GLU A 36 1.98 -13.70 3.01
CA GLU A 36 1.60 -15.13 2.90
C GLU A 36 0.22 -15.34 2.24
N MET A 37 -0.64 -14.33 2.27
CA MET A 37 -1.94 -14.32 1.59
C MET A 37 -2.33 -12.91 1.17
N SER A 38 -3.24 -12.80 0.20
CA SER A 38 -3.83 -11.52 -0.21
C SER A 38 -4.93 -11.04 0.75
N PHE A 39 -5.27 -9.76 0.70
CA PHE A 39 -6.46 -9.23 1.39
C PHE A 39 -7.75 -9.88 0.88
N ALA A 40 -7.84 -10.23 -0.40
CA ALA A 40 -9.00 -10.92 -0.95
C ALA A 40 -9.21 -12.29 -0.28
N GLU A 41 -8.14 -13.08 -0.13
CA GLU A 41 -8.17 -14.36 0.57
C GLU A 41 -8.42 -14.19 2.07
N PHE A 42 -7.74 -13.25 2.72
CA PHE A 42 -7.93 -12.92 4.13
C PHE A 42 -9.39 -12.56 4.45
N LYS A 43 -10.02 -11.75 3.60
CA LYS A 43 -11.44 -11.37 3.69
C LYS A 43 -12.37 -12.55 3.45
N ALA A 44 -12.08 -13.40 2.46
CA ALA A 44 -12.89 -14.57 2.14
C ALA A 44 -12.89 -15.59 3.29
N LEU A 45 -11.74 -15.77 3.95
CA LEU A 45 -11.58 -16.68 5.08
C LEU A 45 -12.03 -16.07 6.41
N ARG A 46 -12.22 -14.75 6.49
CA ARG A 46 -12.55 -14.01 7.72
C ARG A 46 -11.61 -14.39 8.86
N VAL A 47 -10.31 -14.30 8.62
CA VAL A 47 -9.29 -14.71 9.59
C VAL A 47 -9.34 -13.79 10.82
N GLU A 48 -9.77 -14.34 11.95
CA GLU A 48 -9.82 -13.63 13.25
C GLU A 48 -8.46 -13.64 13.97
N THR A 49 -7.67 -14.71 13.76
CA THR A 49 -6.31 -14.80 14.29
C THR A 49 -5.43 -13.70 13.70
N PRO A 50 -4.66 -12.96 14.51
CA PRO A 50 -3.77 -11.93 13.98
C PRO A 50 -2.74 -12.48 12.99
N THR A 51 -2.78 -11.98 11.77
CA THR A 51 -1.88 -12.35 10.66
C THR A 51 -1.00 -11.16 10.30
N GLU A 52 0.26 -11.43 10.00
CA GLU A 52 1.25 -10.42 9.62
C GLU A 52 1.05 -9.98 8.16
N PHE A 53 1.10 -8.66 7.94
CA PHE A 53 1.07 -8.07 6.60
C PHE A 53 2.04 -6.91 6.47
N HIS A 54 2.74 -6.86 5.34
CA HIS A 54 3.49 -5.72 4.81
C HIS A 54 2.54 -4.86 3.97
N VAL A 55 2.30 -3.63 4.42
CA VAL A 55 1.20 -2.79 3.94
C VAL A 55 1.63 -1.34 3.80
N LEU A 56 0.83 -0.57 3.05
CA LEU A 56 0.81 0.87 3.14
C LEU A 56 -0.33 1.31 4.06
N VAL A 57 -0.04 2.27 4.94
CA VAL A 57 -0.96 2.75 5.96
C VAL A 57 -1.14 4.25 5.83
N LYS A 58 -2.39 4.71 5.89
CA LYS A 58 -2.77 6.12 5.84
C LYS A 58 -3.80 6.44 6.92
N LEU A 59 -3.74 7.65 7.47
CA LEU A 59 -4.75 8.11 8.43
C LEU A 59 -6.14 8.16 7.78
N SER A 60 -7.15 7.64 8.48
CA SER A 60 -8.55 7.66 8.05
C SER A 60 -9.44 8.35 9.07
N ASP A 61 -10.48 9.03 8.60
CA ASP A 61 -11.56 9.56 9.42
C ASP A 61 -12.79 8.62 9.47
N TYR A 62 -12.72 7.47 8.79
CA TYR A 62 -13.79 6.49 8.74
C TYR A 62 -13.92 5.70 10.06
N TYR A 63 -15.11 5.71 10.65
CA TYR A 63 -15.48 4.83 11.75
C TYR A 63 -16.76 4.09 11.39
N ASN A 64 -16.69 2.76 11.40
CA ASN A 64 -17.85 1.89 11.22
C ASN A 64 -18.74 1.96 12.47
N TYR A 65 -20.02 1.57 12.38
CA TYR A 65 -20.94 1.48 13.51
C TYR A 65 -20.40 0.59 14.64
N GLU A 66 -19.59 -0.45 14.33
CA GLU A 66 -18.93 -1.30 15.33
C GLU A 66 -17.93 -0.51 16.19
N PHE A 67 -17.47 0.63 15.67
CA PHE A 67 -16.55 1.57 16.31
C PHE A 67 -17.20 2.94 16.48
N ARG A 68 -18.52 3.01 16.68
CA ARG A 68 -19.26 4.28 16.81
C ARG A 68 -18.72 5.19 17.93
N ASP A 69 -18.40 4.59 19.08
CA ASP A 69 -17.69 5.26 20.18
C ASP A 69 -16.17 5.02 20.12
N GLY A 70 -15.73 4.37 19.04
CA GLY A 70 -14.34 3.98 18.80
C GLY A 70 -13.43 5.17 18.54
N ARG A 71 -13.94 6.35 18.17
CA ARG A 71 -13.08 7.54 18.01
C ARG A 71 -12.38 7.96 19.30
N GLU A 72 -12.97 7.68 20.46
CA GLU A 72 -12.34 7.95 21.75
C GLU A 72 -11.25 6.93 22.06
N ASN A 73 -11.46 5.67 21.70
CA ASN A 73 -10.63 4.53 22.10
C ASN A 73 -9.64 4.03 21.03
N TYR A 74 -9.82 4.42 19.77
CA TYR A 74 -9.06 3.91 18.62
C TYR A 74 -8.62 5.05 17.71
N TYR A 75 -7.52 4.82 17.01
CA TYR A 75 -7.21 5.50 15.74
C TYR A 75 -7.70 4.64 14.58
N SER A 76 -8.14 5.29 13.50
CA SER A 76 -8.60 4.65 12.27
C SER A 76 -7.60 4.89 11.15
N PHE A 77 -7.33 3.83 10.40
CA PHE A 77 -6.39 3.84 9.29
C PHE A 77 -6.99 3.13 8.08
N MET A 78 -6.66 3.61 6.88
CA MET A 78 -6.78 2.81 5.67
C MET A 78 -5.51 2.00 5.50
N ILE A 79 -5.67 0.70 5.25
CA ILE A 79 -4.57 -0.24 5.01
C ILE A 79 -4.69 -0.73 3.57
N TYR A 80 -3.61 -0.62 2.80
CA TYR A 80 -3.53 -1.01 1.39
C TYR A 80 -2.48 -2.10 1.18
N GLU A 81 -2.73 -3.00 0.23
CA GLU A 81 -1.71 -3.94 -0.25
C GLU A 81 -0.61 -3.19 -1.01
N THR A 82 0.62 -3.73 -0.97
CA THR A 82 1.81 -3.14 -1.61
C THR A 82 1.97 -3.56 -3.07
N ASP A 83 1.17 -4.52 -3.56
CA ASP A 83 1.25 -5.08 -4.92
C ASP A 83 0.53 -4.22 -5.98
N GLY A 84 -0.03 -3.07 -5.59
CA GLY A 84 -0.78 -2.18 -6.47
C GLY A 84 -2.23 -2.59 -6.69
N THR A 85 -2.70 -3.65 -6.02
CA THR A 85 -4.10 -4.04 -6.03
C THR A 85 -4.93 -3.01 -5.26
N LEU A 86 -6.09 -2.61 -5.80
CA LEU A 86 -6.97 -1.59 -5.19
C LEU A 86 -7.77 -2.11 -3.98
N THR A 87 -7.35 -3.22 -3.36
CA THR A 87 -7.99 -3.77 -2.17
C THR A 87 -7.49 -3.03 -0.94
N ASN A 88 -8.40 -2.69 -0.04
CA ASN A 88 -8.06 -2.06 1.23
C ASN A 88 -8.88 -2.65 2.39
N LEU A 89 -8.41 -2.38 3.59
CA LEU A 89 -9.06 -2.70 4.86
C LEU A 89 -9.16 -1.44 5.70
N ALA A 90 -10.23 -1.33 6.50
CA ALA A 90 -10.34 -0.32 7.53
C ALA A 90 -9.72 -0.87 8.82
N GLY A 91 -8.54 -0.36 9.19
CA GLY A 91 -7.81 -0.79 10.37
C GLY A 91 -8.07 0.09 11.58
N PHE A 92 -8.29 -0.53 12.74
CA PHE A 92 -8.48 0.17 14.01
C PHE A 92 -7.41 -0.24 15.00
N LEU A 93 -6.70 0.75 15.56
CA LEU A 93 -5.66 0.55 16.56
C LEU A 93 -6.07 1.19 17.88
N SER A 94 -6.09 0.40 18.95
CA SER A 94 -6.41 0.93 20.29
C SER A 94 -5.41 2.02 20.67
N LYS A 95 -5.89 3.13 21.22
CA LYS A 95 -5.03 4.21 21.75
C LYS A 95 -4.25 3.79 23.00
N ASP A 96 -4.66 2.71 23.65
CA ASP A 96 -3.93 2.10 24.77
C ASP A 96 -2.70 1.31 24.29
N ASN A 97 -2.60 0.99 22.99
CA ASN A 97 -1.40 0.38 22.44
C ASN A 97 -0.23 1.39 22.54
N PRO A 98 0.92 0.99 23.11
CA PRO A 98 2.04 1.90 23.38
C PRO A 98 2.62 2.55 22.11
N MET A 99 2.46 1.92 20.95
CA MET A 99 2.93 2.44 19.66
C MET A 99 1.87 3.26 18.91
N ALA A 100 0.62 3.31 19.39
CA ALA A 100 -0.48 3.95 18.67
C ALA A 100 -0.25 5.43 18.40
N LYS A 101 0.28 6.16 19.38
CA LYS A 101 0.63 7.56 19.19
C LYS A 101 1.73 7.75 18.15
N GLN A 102 2.73 6.87 18.13
CA GLN A 102 3.82 6.94 17.16
C GLN A 102 3.29 6.71 15.73
N VAL A 103 2.48 5.66 15.52
CA VAL A 103 1.82 5.41 14.22
C VAL A 103 1.02 6.61 13.77
N PHE A 104 0.15 7.15 14.65
CA PHE A 104 -0.65 8.33 14.34
C PHE A 104 0.23 9.53 13.95
N ASP A 105 1.28 9.82 14.74
CA ASP A 105 2.17 10.93 14.46
C ASP A 105 2.95 10.77 13.15
N THR A 106 3.23 9.54 12.72
CA THR A 106 3.86 9.25 11.42
C THR A 106 2.92 9.53 10.25
N VAL A 107 1.67 9.07 10.31
CA VAL A 107 0.74 9.16 9.15
C VAL A 107 -0.17 10.40 9.15
N LYS A 108 -0.03 11.32 10.13
CA LYS A 108 -0.94 12.46 10.30
C LYS A 108 -0.87 13.52 9.20
N ASP A 109 0.16 13.48 8.35
CA ASP A 109 0.24 14.31 7.15
C ASP A 109 -0.71 13.84 6.03
N GLY A 110 -1.26 12.63 6.16
CA GLY A 110 -2.19 12.04 5.20
C GLY A 110 -1.51 11.33 4.03
N GLU A 111 -0.20 11.12 4.08
CA GLU A 111 0.54 10.32 3.08
C GLU A 111 0.50 8.82 3.43
N ASP A 112 0.86 7.99 2.45
CA ASP A 112 0.95 6.53 2.62
C ASP A 112 2.32 6.14 3.18
N TYR A 113 2.33 5.39 4.29
CA TYR A 113 3.57 4.94 4.93
C TYR A 113 3.69 3.42 4.95
N PRO A 114 4.86 2.85 4.60
CA PRO A 114 5.11 1.42 4.72
C PRO A 114 5.16 0.98 6.19
N MET A 115 4.47 -0.11 6.51
CA MET A 115 4.45 -0.73 7.84
C MET A 115 4.30 -2.25 7.76
N THR A 116 4.77 -2.95 8.79
CA THR A 116 4.34 -4.32 9.08
C THR A 116 3.44 -4.34 10.29
N LEU A 117 2.25 -4.89 10.10
CA LEU A 117 1.20 -4.97 11.12
C LEU A 117 0.77 -6.41 11.32
N LYS A 118 0.29 -6.74 12.52
CA LYS A 118 -0.58 -7.90 12.73
C LYS A 118 -2.03 -7.45 12.78
N ILE A 119 -2.85 -8.00 11.89
CA ILE A 119 -4.27 -7.65 11.77
C ILE A 119 -5.17 -8.88 11.85
N GLY A 120 -6.36 -8.71 12.42
CA GLY A 120 -7.38 -9.76 12.56
C GLY A 120 -8.79 -9.17 12.49
N PHE A 121 -9.75 -9.94 11.99
CA PHE A 121 -11.16 -9.57 12.12
C PHE A 121 -11.62 -9.65 13.58
N ILE A 122 -12.57 -8.80 13.95
CA ILE A 122 -13.16 -8.80 15.29
C ILE A 122 -14.01 -10.06 15.46
N GLU A 123 -13.75 -10.81 16.53
CA GLU A 123 -14.57 -11.95 16.92
C GLU A 123 -16.03 -11.51 17.13
N GLY A 124 -16.97 -12.18 16.46
CA GLY A 124 -18.40 -11.91 16.64
C GLY A 124 -18.89 -10.56 16.09
N GLY A 125 -18.12 -9.91 15.20
CA GLY A 125 -18.56 -8.71 14.48
C GLY A 125 -19.94 -8.89 13.84
N TYR A 126 -20.82 -7.92 14.05
CA TYR A 126 -22.25 -7.97 13.73
C TYR A 126 -22.51 -7.82 12.23
N ASP A 127 -21.60 -7.21 11.48
CA ASP A 127 -21.64 -7.11 10.04
C ASP A 127 -20.36 -7.72 9.49
N LYS A 128 -20.47 -8.22 8.26
CA LYS A 128 -19.33 -8.58 7.41
C LYS A 128 -18.56 -7.34 6.98
N SER A 129 -18.31 -6.41 7.90
CA SER A 129 -17.54 -5.19 7.70
C SER A 129 -16.10 -5.60 7.37
N ASP A 130 -15.46 -4.86 6.46
CA ASP A 130 -14.05 -5.05 6.14
C ASP A 130 -13.14 -4.34 7.17
N CYS A 131 -13.60 -4.34 8.43
CA CYS A 131 -12.92 -3.71 9.56
C CYS A 131 -12.05 -4.73 10.28
N VAL A 132 -10.81 -4.36 10.56
CA VAL A 132 -9.83 -5.21 11.24
C VAL A 132 -9.27 -4.49 12.45
N LEU A 133 -8.91 -5.25 13.48
CA LEU A 133 -8.10 -4.76 14.58
C LEU A 133 -6.63 -4.91 14.24
N ILE A 134 -5.87 -3.85 14.48
CA ILE A 134 -4.41 -3.88 14.48
C ILE A 134 -3.98 -4.27 15.89
N THR A 135 -3.50 -5.50 16.06
CA THR A 135 -3.11 -6.01 17.38
C THR A 135 -1.67 -5.68 17.73
N ASP A 136 -0.76 -5.76 16.75
CA ASP A 136 0.65 -5.44 16.91
C ASP A 136 1.19 -4.61 15.73
N ILE A 137 2.20 -3.79 16.01
CA ILE A 137 2.96 -3.02 15.03
C ILE A 137 4.40 -3.53 15.10
N LEU A 138 4.85 -4.17 14.03
CA LEU A 138 6.19 -4.77 13.97
C LEU A 138 7.22 -3.79 13.40
N SER A 139 6.80 -2.89 12.49
CA SER A 139 7.65 -1.83 11.93
C SER A 139 6.83 -0.59 11.53
N ILE A 140 7.46 0.59 11.60
CA ILE A 140 6.89 1.88 11.17
C ILE A 140 7.93 2.60 10.29
N GLY A 141 7.60 2.79 9.01
CA GLY A 141 8.48 3.45 8.06
C GLY A 141 9.65 2.55 7.62
N GLN A 142 9.99 2.68 6.33
CA GLN A 142 10.95 1.89 5.53
C GLN A 142 10.41 0.54 5.00
N TRP A 143 10.54 0.38 3.67
CA TRP A 143 10.76 -0.90 3.00
C TRP A 143 12.00 -0.81 2.09
N SER A 144 13.18 -0.86 2.69
CA SER A 144 14.43 -1.19 1.98
C SER A 144 15.50 -1.60 2.99
N GLU A 145 16.14 -2.75 2.81
CA GLU A 145 17.31 -2.81 1.91
C GLU A 145 16.96 -3.68 0.71
#